data_AF-A0AA88MQQ6-F1
#
_entry.id   AF-A0AA88MQQ6-F1
#
_cell.length_a   1.000
_cell.length_b   1.000
_cell.length_c   1.000
_cell.angle_alpha   90.00
_cell.angle_beta   90.00
_cell.angle_gamma   90.00
#
_symmetry.space_group_name_H-M   'P 1'
#
loop_
_entity.id
_entity.type
_entity.pdbx_description
1 polymer ?
#
loop_
_entity_poly.entity_id
_entity_poly.type
_entity_poly.pdbx_seq_one_letter_code
_entity_poly.pdbx_strand_id
1 'polypeptide(L)'
;MQSDERPLIELNSLMFSPGQEETCAPTKEPVKYGELVVLGYNGSLPSGDRGRRRSRFALYKRVKANGVKPSTVHILNNPQDSKAVNCKGQHSISYTLSRNQTVVVEYSHDKDTDMFQIGRSTESPIDFVVTDTVSGGVDGEDSPITQSTISRFACRVVCERNPPYTARIYAAGFDSSKNIFLGEKAAKWKNPDGQMDGLTTNGVLVMHPRGGFTEESKPGVWREISVCGDVYTLRETRSAQTRGKLVDSESNVLLDGSLVDLCGATLLWRTAEGLFHAPTQKHLEALRQELNATRPQCPVGLNTLAFPSMHRSSRPLPNLAQQQDKQPWVYLACGHVHGYHEWGHSSEREPNGKRECPMCRTVGPYVPLWLGCEPAFYVDSGAPTHAFIPCGHVCSEKSTRYWSEIPLPHGTHAFHAACPFCATQLSVTQGCAKLIFQGPVD
;
A
#
# COMPACT_ATOMS: atom_id res chain seq x y z
N MET A 1 61.04 49.53 5.25
CA MET A 1 60.00 48.86 6.06
C MET A 1 58.73 49.67 5.87
N GLN A 2 57.87 49.22 4.97
CA GLN A 2 56.60 49.86 4.63
C GLN A 2 55.57 49.56 5.73
N SER A 3 54.92 50.61 6.20
CA SER A 3 53.79 50.60 7.12
C SER A 3 52.54 51.00 6.35
N ASP A 4 51.63 50.06 6.10
CA ASP A 4 50.32 50.34 5.52
C ASP A 4 49.30 50.64 6.62
N GLU A 5 48.92 51.91 6.71
CA GLU A 5 47.70 52.39 7.36
C GLU A 5 46.56 52.47 6.33
N ARG A 6 45.35 52.08 6.74
CA ARG A 6 44.12 52.24 5.95
C ARG A 6 43.73 53.71 5.80
N PRO A 7 42.95 54.01 4.75
CA PRO A 7 41.85 54.95 4.93
C PRO A 7 40.49 54.44 4.41
N LEU A 8 39.44 54.82 5.13
CA LEU A 8 38.02 54.85 4.74
C LEU A 8 37.79 55.82 3.58
N ILE A 9 36.97 55.50 2.56
CA ILE A 9 36.11 56.49 1.84
C ILE A 9 34.80 55.85 1.30
N GLU A 10 33.71 56.49 1.73
CA GLU A 10 32.38 56.84 1.16
C GLU A 10 31.63 56.08 0.04
N LEU A 11 30.30 56.08 0.24
CA LEU A 11 29.23 55.86 -0.72
C LEU A 11 29.28 56.82 -1.92
N ASN A 12 29.00 56.31 -3.13
CA ASN A 12 27.95 56.90 -3.98
C ASN A 12 27.44 55.94 -5.06
N SER A 13 26.11 55.97 -5.21
CA SER A 13 25.24 55.33 -6.20
C SER A 13 25.63 55.64 -7.64
N LEU A 14 25.54 54.66 -8.57
CA LEU A 14 25.20 54.89 -9.98
C LEU A 14 24.68 53.61 -10.69
N MET A 15 23.39 53.67 -11.06
CA MET A 15 22.73 53.12 -12.26
C MET A 15 22.58 51.60 -12.49
N PHE A 16 21.32 51.16 -12.38
CA PHE A 16 20.76 49.94 -12.99
C PHE A 16 20.83 49.98 -14.52
N SER A 17 21.31 48.89 -15.12
CA SER A 17 21.03 48.49 -16.51
C SER A 17 20.40 47.09 -16.49
N PRO A 18 19.20 46.87 -17.08
CA PRO A 18 18.58 45.55 -17.11
C PRO A 18 19.15 44.75 -18.29
N GLY A 19 20.08 43.84 -17.99
CA GLY A 19 20.68 42.92 -18.95
C GLY A 19 20.29 41.48 -18.66
N GLN A 20 19.35 40.98 -19.47
CA GLN A 20 19.10 39.58 -19.80
C GLN A 20 18.85 38.62 -18.62
N GLU A 21 17.56 38.41 -18.33
CA GLU A 21 17.06 37.16 -17.75
C GLU A 21 17.55 35.99 -18.61
N GLU A 22 18.59 35.28 -18.14
CA GLU A 22 18.78 33.89 -18.51
C GLU A 22 17.57 33.12 -17.97
N THR A 23 16.59 32.88 -18.84
CA THR A 23 15.50 31.95 -18.61
C THR A 23 16.09 30.59 -18.24
N CYS A 24 16.17 30.32 -16.94
CA CYS A 24 16.39 28.99 -16.42
C CYS A 24 15.19 28.15 -16.87
N ALA A 25 15.38 27.35 -17.93
CA ALA A 25 14.35 26.44 -18.42
C ALA A 25 13.89 25.57 -17.25
N PRO A 26 12.58 25.47 -16.96
CA PRO A 26 12.13 24.61 -15.87
C PRO A 26 12.52 23.18 -16.24
N THR A 27 13.42 22.57 -15.46
CA THR A 27 13.61 21.13 -15.45
C THR A 27 12.28 20.51 -15.03
N LYS A 28 11.40 20.25 -15.99
CA LYS A 28 10.05 19.73 -15.74
C LYS A 28 10.19 18.32 -15.18
N GLU A 29 10.15 18.22 -13.86
CA GLU A 29 9.95 16.93 -13.20
C GLU A 29 8.74 16.24 -13.85
N PRO A 30 8.83 14.92 -14.10
CA PRO A 30 7.71 14.19 -14.70
C PRO A 30 6.51 14.25 -13.75
N VAL A 31 5.33 14.61 -14.29
CA VAL A 31 4.10 14.71 -13.52
C VAL A 31 3.79 13.37 -12.85
N LYS A 32 3.73 13.34 -11.51
CA LYS A 32 3.35 12.17 -10.72
C LYS A 32 1.83 12.16 -10.56
N TYR A 33 1.17 11.07 -10.95
CA TYR A 33 -0.25 10.86 -10.69
C TYR A 33 -0.49 10.43 -9.24
N GLY A 34 0.37 9.54 -8.73
CA GLY A 34 0.27 9.00 -7.37
C GLY A 34 1.17 7.78 -7.19
N GLU A 35 0.89 6.99 -6.16
CA GLU A 35 1.67 5.81 -5.82
C GLU A 35 0.78 4.69 -5.27
N LEU A 36 1.06 3.46 -5.71
CA LEU A 36 0.52 2.24 -5.13
C LEU A 36 1.54 1.66 -4.15
N VAL A 37 1.11 1.33 -2.94
CA VAL A 37 1.95 0.77 -1.87
C VAL A 37 1.37 -0.55 -1.39
N VAL A 38 2.17 -1.61 -1.36
CA VAL A 38 1.73 -2.94 -0.90
C VAL A 38 1.73 -2.98 0.62
N LEU A 39 0.59 -3.32 1.22
CA LEU A 39 0.50 -3.56 2.66
C LEU A 39 1.26 -4.83 3.05
N GLY A 40 1.81 -4.83 4.25
CA GLY A 40 2.37 -6.01 4.90
C GLY A 40 3.88 -6.20 4.75
N TYR A 41 4.59 -5.24 4.15
CA TYR A 41 6.04 -5.34 3.90
C TYR A 41 6.87 -4.19 4.47
N ASN A 42 6.26 -3.29 5.24
CA ASN A 42 6.94 -2.18 5.90
C ASN A 42 7.91 -1.36 5.01
N GLY A 43 7.53 -1.17 3.74
CA GLY A 43 8.29 -0.38 2.75
C GLY A 43 9.40 -1.11 2.00
N SER A 44 9.55 -2.44 2.16
CA SER A 44 10.44 -3.28 1.35
C SER A 44 9.98 -4.74 1.30
N LEU A 45 9.95 -5.35 0.12
CA LEU A 45 9.67 -6.79 0.01
C LEU A 45 10.75 -7.65 0.71
N PRO A 46 10.44 -8.88 1.17
CA PRO A 46 11.39 -9.76 1.86
C PRO A 46 12.62 -10.12 1.02
N SER A 47 12.44 -10.29 -0.29
CA SER A 47 13.53 -10.54 -1.25
C SER A 47 14.17 -9.25 -1.82
N GLY A 48 13.78 -8.10 -1.27
CA GLY A 48 14.10 -6.76 -1.76
C GLY A 48 13.30 -6.36 -3.00
N ASP A 49 13.22 -5.06 -3.23
CA ASP A 49 12.57 -4.50 -4.42
C ASP A 49 13.47 -4.68 -5.65
N ARG A 50 12.96 -5.35 -6.69
CA ARG A 50 13.70 -5.66 -7.93
C ARG A 50 12.84 -5.47 -9.17
N GLY A 51 13.33 -4.69 -10.14
CA GLY A 51 12.65 -4.53 -11.43
C GLY A 51 11.25 -3.96 -11.25
N ARG A 52 10.21 -4.70 -11.67
CA ARG A 52 8.78 -4.34 -11.49
C ARG A 52 8.14 -4.93 -10.23
N ARG A 53 8.86 -5.79 -9.51
CA ARG A 53 8.41 -6.39 -8.25
C ARG A 53 8.95 -5.55 -7.10
N ARG A 54 8.10 -4.71 -6.53
CA ARG A 54 8.48 -3.73 -5.49
C ARG A 54 7.40 -3.62 -4.43
N SER A 55 7.75 -3.05 -3.28
CA SER A 55 6.78 -2.66 -2.24
C SER A 55 5.97 -1.42 -2.62
N ARG A 56 6.50 -0.61 -3.54
CA ARG A 56 5.94 0.68 -3.99
C ARG A 56 6.07 0.88 -5.48
N PHE A 57 5.05 1.47 -6.08
CA PHE A 57 5.01 1.79 -7.51
C PHE A 57 4.42 3.17 -7.76
N ALA A 58 5.29 4.11 -8.12
CA ALA A 58 4.91 5.47 -8.49
C ALA A 58 4.44 5.53 -9.95
N LEU A 59 3.26 6.10 -10.17
CA LEU A 59 2.67 6.29 -11.49
C LEU A 59 2.99 7.70 -11.97
N TYR A 60 3.72 7.81 -13.07
CA TYR A 60 4.08 9.08 -13.71
C TYR A 60 3.44 9.19 -15.09
N LYS A 61 3.11 10.42 -15.49
CA LYS A 61 2.68 10.73 -16.86
C LYS A 61 3.69 10.17 -17.85
N ARG A 62 3.21 9.29 -18.73
CA ARG A 62 4.05 8.67 -19.75
C ARG A 62 4.39 9.69 -20.83
N VAL A 63 5.55 9.48 -21.46
CA VAL A 63 6.00 10.30 -22.60
C VAL A 63 4.96 10.29 -23.72
N LYS A 64 4.42 9.10 -24.04
CA LYS A 64 3.32 8.91 -24.98
C LYS A 64 2.13 8.29 -24.26
N ALA A 65 0.93 8.76 -24.59
CA ALA A 65 -0.30 8.16 -24.12
C ALA A 65 -0.35 6.68 -24.50
N ASN A 66 -0.81 5.85 -23.58
CA ASN A 66 -1.06 4.43 -23.83
C ASN A 66 -2.47 4.00 -23.36
N GLY A 67 -3.30 4.97 -22.98
CA GLY A 67 -4.69 4.73 -22.63
C GLY A 67 -5.49 4.14 -23.79
N VAL A 68 -6.60 3.51 -23.43
CA VAL A 68 -7.54 2.92 -24.37
C VAL A 68 -8.98 3.13 -23.92
N LYS A 69 -9.90 3.19 -24.88
CA LYS A 69 -11.34 3.37 -24.64
C LYS A 69 -12.19 2.44 -25.52
N PRO A 70 -13.39 2.04 -25.05
CA PRO A 70 -14.28 1.20 -25.83
C PRO A 70 -14.54 1.77 -27.24
N SER A 71 -14.67 0.88 -28.22
CA SER A 71 -14.85 1.20 -29.64
C SER A 71 -15.90 0.24 -30.24
N THR A 72 -15.61 -0.37 -31.38
CA THR A 72 -16.47 -1.31 -32.11
C THR A 72 -16.86 -2.51 -31.26
N VAL A 73 -18.11 -2.95 -31.39
CA VAL A 73 -18.62 -4.19 -30.79
C VAL A 73 -18.87 -5.22 -31.88
N HIS A 74 -18.34 -6.42 -31.70
CA HIS A 74 -18.53 -7.57 -32.58
C HIS A 74 -19.30 -8.67 -31.86
N ILE A 75 -20.33 -9.20 -32.51
CA ILE A 75 -21.07 -10.37 -32.03
C ILE A 75 -20.68 -11.54 -32.91
N LEU A 76 -20.03 -12.54 -32.31
CA LEU A 76 -19.48 -13.70 -33.00
C LEU A 76 -20.25 -14.96 -32.61
N ASN A 77 -20.59 -15.78 -33.61
CA ASN A 77 -21.34 -17.02 -33.43
C ASN A 77 -20.44 -18.23 -33.11
N ASN A 78 -19.11 -18.07 -33.21
CA ASN A 78 -18.14 -19.09 -32.82
C ASN A 78 -17.00 -18.43 -32.01
N PRO A 79 -16.73 -18.88 -30.77
CA PRO A 79 -15.64 -18.35 -29.95
C PRO A 79 -14.26 -18.45 -30.61
N GLN A 80 -14.02 -19.41 -31.50
CA GLN A 80 -12.74 -19.52 -32.22
C GLN A 80 -12.49 -18.31 -33.15
N ASP A 81 -13.55 -17.67 -33.64
CA ASP A 81 -13.45 -16.50 -34.52
C ASP A 81 -12.98 -15.24 -33.77
N SER A 82 -13.06 -15.24 -32.43
CA SER A 82 -12.55 -14.14 -31.60
C SER A 82 -11.05 -13.90 -31.82
N LYS A 83 -10.29 -14.96 -32.14
CA LYS A 83 -8.86 -14.84 -32.47
C LYS A 83 -8.63 -13.93 -33.68
N ALA A 84 -9.49 -13.99 -34.70
CA ALA A 84 -9.36 -13.16 -35.89
C ALA A 84 -9.58 -11.66 -35.59
N VAL A 85 -10.49 -11.34 -34.66
CA VAL A 85 -10.71 -9.96 -34.20
C VAL A 85 -9.53 -9.48 -33.35
N ASN A 86 -9.03 -10.33 -32.45
CA ASN A 86 -7.93 -9.99 -31.54
C ASN A 86 -6.58 -9.79 -32.27
N CYS A 87 -6.39 -10.37 -33.46
CA CYS A 87 -5.13 -10.26 -34.23
C CYS A 87 -4.85 -8.88 -34.84
N LYS A 88 -5.78 -7.91 -34.78
CA LYS A 88 -5.60 -6.58 -35.41
C LYS A 88 -4.67 -5.63 -34.65
N GLY A 89 -4.01 -6.10 -33.59
CA GLY A 89 -3.06 -5.31 -32.79
C GLY A 89 -3.70 -4.24 -31.90
N GLN A 90 -5.03 -4.16 -31.86
CA GLN A 90 -5.81 -3.36 -30.93
C GLN A 90 -6.05 -4.11 -29.62
N HIS A 91 -6.46 -3.37 -28.57
CA HIS A 91 -6.91 -4.01 -27.33
C HIS A 91 -8.34 -4.51 -27.49
N SER A 92 -8.73 -5.53 -26.74
CA SER A 92 -10.10 -6.04 -26.78
C SER A 92 -10.54 -6.67 -25.46
N ILE A 93 -11.86 -6.74 -25.26
CA ILE A 93 -12.47 -7.51 -24.17
C ILE A 93 -13.43 -8.52 -24.78
N SER A 94 -13.19 -9.79 -24.48
CA SER A 94 -13.96 -10.93 -24.98
C SER A 94 -14.90 -11.45 -23.90
N TYR A 95 -16.20 -11.32 -24.13
CA TYR A 95 -17.29 -11.80 -23.28
C TYR A 95 -17.89 -13.09 -23.88
N THR A 96 -17.46 -14.26 -23.41
CA THR A 96 -17.97 -15.55 -23.91
C THR A 96 -19.28 -15.92 -23.22
N LEU A 97 -20.41 -15.56 -23.83
CA LEU A 97 -21.75 -15.78 -23.27
C LEU A 97 -22.15 -17.26 -23.30
N SER A 98 -21.80 -17.97 -24.36
CA SER A 98 -21.99 -19.41 -24.50
C SER A 98 -20.98 -20.00 -25.49
N ARG A 99 -21.01 -21.33 -25.67
CA ARG A 99 -20.23 -22.04 -26.69
C ARG A 99 -20.44 -21.52 -28.12
N ASN A 100 -21.56 -20.85 -28.38
CA ASN A 100 -21.96 -20.37 -29.71
C ASN A 100 -22.12 -18.84 -29.75
N GLN A 101 -21.71 -18.11 -28.71
CA GLN A 101 -21.83 -16.66 -28.72
C GLN A 101 -20.73 -16.00 -27.90
N THR A 102 -19.93 -15.16 -28.55
CA THR A 102 -18.94 -14.30 -27.89
C THR A 102 -19.13 -12.88 -28.38
N VAL A 103 -19.22 -11.93 -27.44
CA VAL A 103 -19.18 -10.50 -27.76
C VAL A 103 -17.76 -10.01 -27.56
N VAL A 104 -17.16 -9.42 -28.58
CA VAL A 104 -15.82 -8.82 -28.50
C VAL A 104 -15.97 -7.32 -28.62
N VAL A 105 -15.50 -6.58 -27.63
CA VAL A 105 -15.45 -5.11 -27.65
C VAL A 105 -14.02 -4.70 -27.96
N GLU A 106 -13.79 -4.06 -29.11
CA GLU A 106 -12.51 -3.46 -29.47
C GLU A 106 -12.27 -2.21 -28.60
N TYR A 107 -11.00 -1.95 -28.27
CA TYR A 107 -10.55 -0.80 -27.51
C TYR A 107 -9.54 -0.02 -28.34
N SER A 108 -9.93 1.21 -28.69
CA SER A 108 -9.13 2.14 -29.50
C SER A 108 -8.19 2.97 -28.62
N HIS A 109 -7.17 3.56 -29.23
CA HIS A 109 -6.24 4.42 -28.51
C HIS A 109 -6.94 5.65 -27.93
N ASP A 110 -6.70 5.92 -26.66
CA ASP A 110 -7.08 7.15 -25.99
C ASP A 110 -5.85 8.01 -25.74
N LYS A 111 -5.82 9.19 -26.37
CA LYS A 111 -4.71 10.14 -26.29
C LYS A 111 -4.68 10.91 -24.96
N ASP A 112 -5.79 10.90 -24.23
CA ASP A 112 -6.02 11.73 -23.05
C ASP A 112 -5.77 10.98 -21.74
N THR A 113 -5.43 9.69 -21.80
CA THR A 113 -5.18 8.85 -20.62
C THR A 113 -3.89 8.03 -20.71
N ASP A 114 -3.33 7.69 -19.54
CA ASP A 114 -2.29 6.70 -19.38
C ASP A 114 -2.85 5.49 -18.62
N MET A 115 -2.49 4.28 -19.04
CA MET A 115 -2.88 3.03 -18.40
C MET A 115 -1.67 2.35 -17.75
N PHE A 116 -1.89 1.82 -16.55
CA PHE A 116 -0.93 1.02 -15.79
C PHE A 116 -1.60 -0.28 -15.36
N GLN A 117 -0.95 -1.42 -15.57
CA GLN A 117 -1.53 -2.72 -15.22
C GLN A 117 -0.80 -3.37 -14.04
N ILE A 118 -1.61 -3.93 -13.15
CA ILE A 118 -1.14 -4.58 -11.92
C ILE A 118 -1.57 -6.04 -11.98
N GLY A 119 -0.68 -6.94 -11.56
CA GLY A 119 -0.99 -8.36 -11.48
C GLY A 119 0.21 -9.20 -11.08
N ARG A 120 0.02 -10.51 -10.95
CA ARG A 120 1.13 -11.42 -10.58
C ARG A 120 2.01 -11.85 -11.74
N SER A 121 1.56 -11.63 -12.99
CA SER A 121 2.35 -12.02 -14.16
C SER A 121 3.59 -11.14 -14.28
N THR A 122 4.71 -11.75 -14.70
CA THR A 122 5.93 -11.02 -15.07
C THR A 122 5.99 -10.68 -16.54
N GLU A 123 4.92 -10.94 -17.31
CA GLU A 123 4.83 -10.56 -18.72
C GLU A 123 4.90 -9.04 -18.91
N SER A 124 5.28 -8.61 -20.12
CA SER A 124 5.50 -7.20 -20.42
C SER A 124 4.30 -6.27 -20.22
N PRO A 125 3.01 -6.70 -20.35
CA PRO A 125 1.89 -5.80 -20.13
C PRO A 125 1.71 -5.36 -18.67
N ILE A 126 2.36 -6.00 -17.70
CA ILE A 126 2.27 -5.65 -16.28
C ILE A 126 3.29 -4.57 -15.95
N ASP A 127 2.85 -3.45 -15.39
CA ASP A 127 3.75 -2.40 -14.91
C ASP A 127 4.21 -2.66 -13.47
N PHE A 128 3.30 -3.20 -12.65
CA PHE A 128 3.55 -3.50 -11.23
C PHE A 128 3.25 -4.95 -10.89
N VAL A 129 4.30 -5.69 -10.55
CA VAL A 129 4.19 -7.12 -10.23
C VAL A 129 3.95 -7.30 -8.74
N VAL A 130 2.78 -7.85 -8.39
CA VAL A 130 2.35 -8.09 -7.01
C VAL A 130 2.25 -9.60 -6.75
N THR A 131 2.73 -10.03 -5.59
CA THR A 131 2.61 -11.41 -5.10
C THR A 131 1.77 -11.44 -3.84
N ASP A 132 1.18 -12.60 -3.52
CA ASP A 132 0.37 -12.78 -2.31
C ASP A 132 1.16 -12.36 -1.07
N THR A 133 0.50 -11.61 -0.19
CA THR A 133 1.07 -11.11 1.06
C THR A 133 1.24 -12.26 2.03
N VAL A 134 2.47 -12.47 2.51
CA VAL A 134 2.79 -13.43 3.57
C VAL A 134 2.58 -12.71 4.91
N SER A 135 1.71 -13.25 5.76
CA SER A 135 1.40 -12.64 7.06
C SER A 135 2.47 -12.98 8.09
N GLY A 136 2.96 -11.96 8.81
CA GLY A 136 3.95 -12.15 9.88
C GLY A 136 5.38 -12.19 9.36
N GLY A 137 6.19 -11.22 9.78
CA GLY A 137 7.63 -11.13 9.47
C GLY A 137 8.47 -12.10 10.29
N VAL A 138 8.05 -13.36 10.42
CA VAL A 138 8.88 -14.40 11.02
C VAL A 138 9.76 -14.96 9.92
N ASP A 139 11.06 -14.66 10.00
CA ASP A 139 12.11 -15.38 9.30
C ASP A 139 12.10 -16.84 9.78
N GLY A 140 11.26 -17.68 9.19
CA GLY A 140 11.07 -19.05 9.63
C GLY A 140 10.09 -19.81 8.76
N GLU A 141 10.66 -20.63 7.88
CA GLU A 141 10.03 -21.51 6.89
C GLU A 141 9.30 -20.81 5.74
N ASP A 142 9.86 -21.00 4.55
CA ASP A 142 9.11 -21.10 3.31
C ASP A 142 7.94 -22.07 3.52
N SER A 143 6.80 -21.61 4.02
CA SER A 143 5.54 -22.18 3.60
C SER A 143 5.29 -21.57 2.22
N PRO A 144 5.70 -22.23 1.11
CA PRO A 144 5.42 -21.69 -0.20
C PRO A 144 3.91 -21.48 -0.27
N ILE A 145 3.49 -20.27 -0.64
CA ILE A 145 2.11 -20.06 -1.09
C ILE A 145 1.99 -20.92 -2.34
N THR A 146 1.50 -22.15 -2.16
CA THR A 146 1.48 -23.18 -3.20
C THR A 146 0.54 -22.81 -4.34
N GLN A 147 -0.44 -21.93 -4.08
CA GLN A 147 -1.38 -21.42 -5.05
C GLN A 147 -1.69 -19.94 -4.79
N SER A 148 -1.20 -19.07 -5.68
CA SER A 148 -1.51 -17.64 -5.68
C SER A 148 -2.97 -17.40 -6.10
N THR A 149 -3.66 -16.55 -5.34
CA THR A 149 -5.06 -16.17 -5.62
C THR A 149 -5.18 -14.89 -6.45
N ILE A 150 -4.05 -14.17 -6.61
CA ILE A 150 -3.96 -12.96 -7.41
C ILE A 150 -4.05 -13.31 -8.91
N SER A 151 -4.84 -12.53 -9.64
CA SER A 151 -4.95 -12.68 -11.09
C SER A 151 -3.64 -12.30 -11.80
N ARG A 152 -3.31 -13.00 -12.90
CA ARG A 152 -2.13 -12.69 -13.73
C ARG A 152 -2.12 -11.24 -14.21
N PHE A 153 -3.28 -10.76 -14.63
CA PHE A 153 -3.56 -9.38 -15.03
C PHE A 153 -4.78 -8.91 -14.22
N ALA A 154 -4.53 -8.38 -13.03
CA ALA A 154 -5.55 -8.22 -11.99
C ALA A 154 -6.41 -6.98 -12.16
N CYS A 155 -5.79 -5.82 -12.39
CA CYS A 155 -6.50 -4.57 -12.59
C CYS A 155 -5.70 -3.60 -13.47
N ARG A 156 -6.39 -2.54 -13.90
CA ARG A 156 -5.83 -1.37 -14.56
C ARG A 156 -6.09 -0.14 -13.71
N VAL A 157 -5.08 0.71 -13.57
CA VAL A 157 -5.23 2.10 -13.13
C VAL A 157 -5.06 3.00 -14.35
N VAL A 158 -6.09 3.79 -14.66
CA VAL A 158 -6.11 4.70 -15.80
C VAL A 158 -6.14 6.13 -15.26
N CYS A 159 -5.12 6.91 -15.62
CA CYS A 159 -4.97 8.29 -15.18
C CYS A 159 -5.23 9.25 -16.33
N GLU A 160 -6.00 10.31 -16.08
CA GLU A 160 -6.13 11.44 -17.01
C GLU A 160 -4.78 12.15 -17.16
N ARG A 161 -4.39 12.46 -18.41
CA ARG A 161 -3.11 13.11 -18.72
C ARG A 161 -3.14 14.62 -18.49
N ASN A 162 -4.31 15.19 -18.24
CA ASN A 162 -4.54 16.61 -18.02
C ASN A 162 -5.10 16.83 -16.60
N PRO A 163 -4.86 18.00 -15.98
CA PRO A 163 -5.44 18.31 -14.67
C PRO A 163 -6.97 18.07 -14.64
N PRO A 164 -7.52 17.54 -13.54
CA PRO A 164 -6.87 17.29 -12.25
C PRO A 164 -6.10 15.95 -12.15
N TYR A 165 -5.85 15.28 -13.28
CA TYR A 165 -5.13 14.01 -13.36
C TYR A 165 -5.82 12.85 -12.63
N THR A 166 -7.16 12.81 -12.72
CA THR A 166 -7.99 11.80 -12.05
C THR A 166 -7.52 10.39 -12.36
N ALA A 167 -7.28 9.58 -11.32
CA ALA A 167 -6.97 8.16 -11.45
C ALA A 167 -8.23 7.32 -11.23
N ARG A 168 -8.51 6.38 -12.13
CA ARG A 168 -9.63 5.44 -12.06
C ARG A 168 -9.14 4.00 -12.10
N ILE A 169 -9.81 3.11 -11.39
CA ILE A 169 -9.50 1.68 -11.38
C ILE A 169 -10.52 0.86 -12.16
N TYR A 170 -10.05 -0.18 -12.83
CA TYR A 170 -10.87 -1.12 -13.58
C TYR A 170 -10.41 -2.54 -13.27
N ALA A 171 -11.34 -3.48 -13.15
CA ALA A 171 -10.97 -4.88 -12.99
C ALA A 171 -10.39 -5.45 -14.29
N ALA A 172 -9.56 -6.49 -14.13
CA ALA A 172 -8.74 -7.12 -15.16
C ALA A 172 -7.69 -6.22 -15.80
N GLY A 173 -6.66 -6.85 -16.35
CA GLY A 173 -5.71 -6.22 -17.28
C GLY A 173 -5.64 -7.00 -18.59
N PHE A 174 -5.27 -6.31 -19.65
CA PHE A 174 -5.01 -6.91 -20.95
C PHE A 174 -3.78 -7.79 -20.91
N ASP A 175 -3.89 -8.99 -21.46
CA ASP A 175 -2.79 -9.94 -21.55
C ASP A 175 -1.78 -9.56 -22.66
N SER A 176 -0.80 -10.44 -22.91
CA SER A 176 0.19 -10.24 -23.98
C SER A 176 -0.41 -10.23 -25.39
N SER A 177 -1.65 -10.73 -25.55
CA SER A 177 -2.44 -10.63 -26.77
C SER A 177 -3.32 -9.37 -26.80
N LYS A 178 -3.13 -8.44 -25.85
CA LYS A 178 -3.92 -7.23 -25.65
C LYS A 178 -5.40 -7.50 -25.38
N ASN A 179 -5.74 -8.67 -24.84
CA ASN A 179 -7.13 -9.08 -24.62
C ASN A 179 -7.42 -9.28 -23.12
N ILE A 180 -8.64 -8.93 -22.70
CA ILE A 180 -9.24 -9.39 -21.44
C ILE A 180 -10.24 -10.49 -21.78
N PHE A 181 -10.09 -11.67 -21.20
CA PHE A 181 -10.99 -12.80 -21.43
C PHE A 181 -11.91 -13.05 -20.24
N LEU A 182 -13.22 -12.93 -20.48
CA LEU A 182 -14.28 -13.29 -19.53
C LEU A 182 -15.00 -14.53 -20.05
N GLY A 183 -14.58 -15.69 -19.54
CA GLY A 183 -15.14 -16.98 -19.93
C GLY A 183 -16.59 -17.20 -19.47
N GLU A 184 -17.15 -18.35 -19.86
CA GLU A 184 -18.56 -18.71 -19.61
C GLU A 184 -18.98 -18.56 -18.14
N LYS A 185 -18.07 -18.90 -17.21
CA LYS A 185 -18.35 -18.83 -15.77
C LYS A 185 -18.43 -17.40 -15.24
N ALA A 186 -17.70 -16.44 -15.80
CA ALA A 186 -17.64 -15.07 -15.26
C ALA A 186 -19.01 -14.38 -15.29
N ALA A 187 -19.34 -13.58 -14.27
CA ALA A 187 -20.55 -12.76 -14.27
C ALA A 187 -20.44 -11.70 -15.38
N LYS A 188 -21.43 -11.63 -16.26
CA LYS A 188 -21.48 -10.69 -17.39
C LYS A 188 -22.90 -10.35 -17.78
N TRP A 189 -23.11 -9.12 -18.19
CA TRP A 189 -24.44 -8.56 -18.46
C TRP A 189 -24.32 -7.37 -19.43
N LYS A 190 -25.47 -6.90 -19.90
CA LYS A 190 -25.58 -5.56 -20.49
C LYS A 190 -25.97 -4.57 -19.40
N ASN A 191 -25.23 -3.47 -19.27
CA ASN A 191 -25.56 -2.39 -18.33
C ASN A 191 -26.79 -1.60 -18.86
N PRO A 192 -27.35 -0.65 -18.08
CA PRO A 192 -28.49 0.16 -18.51
C PRO A 192 -28.29 0.89 -19.84
N ASP A 193 -27.05 1.24 -20.18
CA ASP A 193 -26.67 1.88 -21.45
C ASP A 193 -26.55 0.89 -22.63
N GLY A 194 -26.83 -0.40 -22.39
CA GLY A 194 -26.77 -1.46 -23.39
C GLY A 194 -25.36 -1.98 -23.69
N GLN A 195 -24.33 -1.49 -22.98
CA GLN A 195 -22.94 -1.91 -23.13
C GLN A 195 -22.67 -3.19 -22.33
N MET A 196 -21.80 -4.06 -22.85
CA MET A 196 -21.36 -5.24 -22.12
C MET A 196 -20.43 -4.87 -20.98
N ASP A 197 -20.62 -5.51 -19.84
CA ASP A 197 -19.75 -5.44 -18.68
C ASP A 197 -19.69 -6.81 -17.99
N GLY A 198 -18.76 -6.96 -17.05
CA GLY A 198 -18.62 -8.18 -16.26
C GLY A 198 -17.64 -8.04 -15.11
N LEU A 199 -17.58 -9.11 -14.31
CA LEU A 199 -16.66 -9.24 -13.18
C LEU A 199 -15.62 -10.31 -13.48
N THR A 200 -14.41 -10.09 -12.99
CA THR A 200 -13.38 -11.15 -12.97
C THR A 200 -13.78 -12.24 -11.98
N THR A 201 -13.18 -13.43 -12.09
CA THR A 201 -13.55 -14.57 -11.23
C THR A 201 -13.52 -14.22 -9.74
N ASN A 202 -12.40 -13.66 -9.25
CA ASN A 202 -12.22 -13.34 -7.84
C ASN A 202 -12.61 -11.90 -7.47
N GLY A 203 -12.83 -11.02 -8.46
CA GLY A 203 -13.16 -9.61 -8.22
C GLY A 203 -11.97 -8.76 -7.77
N VAL A 204 -12.02 -7.48 -8.13
CA VAL A 204 -11.14 -6.42 -7.59
C VAL A 204 -11.99 -5.60 -6.65
N LEU A 205 -11.61 -5.53 -5.38
CA LEU A 205 -12.37 -4.78 -4.39
C LEU A 205 -11.68 -3.44 -4.10
N VAL A 206 -12.48 -2.41 -3.84
CA VAL A 206 -12.00 -1.08 -3.48
C VAL A 206 -12.75 -0.57 -2.26
N MET A 207 -12.03 0.08 -1.34
CA MET A 207 -12.62 0.80 -0.22
C MET A 207 -12.03 2.21 -0.16
N HIS A 208 -12.89 3.21 -0.14
CA HIS A 208 -12.49 4.60 0.05
C HIS A 208 -12.66 4.99 1.52
N PRO A 209 -11.65 5.57 2.19
CA PRO A 209 -11.82 6.06 3.55
C PRO A 209 -12.82 7.23 3.55
N ARG A 210 -13.66 7.30 4.58
CA ARG A 210 -14.63 8.40 4.76
C ARG A 210 -13.94 9.56 5.47
N GLY A 211 -14.09 10.76 4.92
CA GLY A 211 -13.45 11.97 5.43
C GLY A 211 -12.04 12.24 4.87
N GLY A 212 -11.60 11.47 3.89
CA GLY A 212 -10.22 11.55 3.34
C GLY A 212 -9.28 10.55 4.01
N PHE A 213 -7.98 10.73 3.81
CA PHE A 213 -6.92 9.96 4.51
C PHE A 213 -6.14 10.89 5.45
N THR A 214 -6.83 11.32 6.50
CA THR A 214 -6.36 12.18 7.57
C THR A 214 -6.58 11.52 8.94
N GLU A 215 -6.21 12.19 10.01
CA GLU A 215 -6.38 11.68 11.36
C GLU A 215 -7.84 11.48 11.82
N GLU A 216 -8.81 12.08 11.14
CA GLU A 216 -10.25 11.92 11.36
C GLU A 216 -10.89 10.85 10.46
N SER A 217 -10.09 10.15 9.67
CA SER A 217 -10.56 9.14 8.72
C SER A 217 -11.36 8.05 9.40
N LYS A 218 -12.44 7.64 8.76
CA LYS A 218 -13.23 6.47 9.17
C LYS A 218 -13.18 5.37 8.10
N PRO A 219 -13.31 4.10 8.49
CA PRO A 219 -13.43 3.01 7.52
C PRO A 219 -14.57 3.27 6.53
N GLY A 220 -14.30 2.94 5.27
CA GLY A 220 -15.28 2.92 4.20
C GLY A 220 -16.04 1.61 4.09
N VAL A 221 -16.72 1.42 2.98
CA VAL A 221 -17.37 0.16 2.61
C VAL A 221 -16.63 -0.43 1.42
N TRP A 222 -16.34 -1.73 1.45
CA TRP A 222 -15.78 -2.42 0.29
C TRP A 222 -16.81 -2.56 -0.82
N ARG A 223 -16.38 -2.21 -2.03
CA ARG A 223 -17.12 -2.37 -3.28
C ARG A 223 -16.34 -3.25 -4.24
N GLU A 224 -17.06 -3.88 -5.15
CA GLU A 224 -16.45 -4.59 -6.26
C GLU A 224 -16.48 -3.72 -7.52
N ILE A 225 -15.35 -3.62 -8.20
CA ILE A 225 -15.21 -2.85 -9.44
C ILE A 225 -15.33 -3.79 -10.62
N SER A 226 -16.13 -3.40 -11.62
CA SER A 226 -16.29 -4.17 -12.85
C SER A 226 -15.15 -3.96 -13.85
N VAL A 227 -15.17 -4.73 -14.93
CA VAL A 227 -14.19 -4.61 -16.02
C VAL A 227 -14.35 -3.29 -16.79
N CYS A 228 -15.56 -2.75 -16.85
CA CYS A 228 -15.84 -1.43 -17.43
C CYS A 228 -15.84 -0.28 -16.40
N GLY A 229 -15.62 -0.56 -15.11
CA GLY A 229 -15.42 0.45 -14.07
C GLY A 229 -16.67 0.88 -13.32
N ASP A 230 -17.78 0.13 -13.46
CA ASP A 230 -18.97 0.31 -12.64
C ASP A 230 -18.72 -0.23 -11.22
N VAL A 231 -19.43 0.34 -10.24
CA VAL A 231 -19.29 0.01 -8.81
C VAL A 231 -20.45 -0.85 -8.35
N TYR A 232 -20.13 -1.99 -7.72
CA TYR A 232 -21.11 -2.91 -7.17
C TYR A 232 -20.90 -3.15 -5.68
N THR A 233 -21.97 -3.49 -4.97
CA THR A 233 -21.83 -4.10 -3.65
C THR A 233 -21.05 -5.40 -3.76
N LEU A 234 -20.51 -5.88 -2.64
CA LEU A 234 -19.90 -7.20 -2.60
C LEU A 234 -20.89 -8.29 -3.02
N ARG A 235 -20.35 -9.37 -3.58
CA ARG A 235 -21.06 -10.64 -3.72
C ARG A 235 -21.29 -11.26 -2.35
N GLU A 236 -22.17 -12.26 -2.29
CA GLU A 236 -22.42 -13.02 -1.06
C GLU A 236 -21.14 -13.70 -0.53
N THR A 237 -20.37 -14.29 -1.42
CA THR A 237 -19.02 -14.80 -1.13
C THR A 237 -18.06 -14.41 -2.25
N ARG A 238 -16.79 -14.22 -1.92
CA ARG A 238 -15.74 -13.98 -2.91
C ARG A 238 -15.77 -15.11 -3.95
N SER A 239 -15.70 -14.73 -5.21
CA SER A 239 -15.78 -15.66 -6.36
C SER A 239 -17.14 -16.30 -6.66
N ALA A 240 -18.22 -15.91 -5.95
CA ALA A 240 -19.59 -16.28 -6.34
C ALA A 240 -19.95 -15.78 -7.74
N GLN A 241 -20.78 -16.50 -8.50
CA GLN A 241 -21.13 -16.09 -9.87
C GLN A 241 -22.19 -14.99 -9.93
N THR A 242 -22.88 -14.74 -8.81
CA THR A 242 -23.89 -13.69 -8.71
C THR A 242 -23.21 -12.38 -8.35
N ARG A 243 -23.34 -11.37 -9.21
CA ARG A 243 -22.87 -10.00 -8.94
C ARG A 243 -23.64 -9.37 -7.77
N GLY A 244 -23.02 -8.41 -7.10
CA GLY A 244 -23.72 -7.52 -6.18
C GLY A 244 -24.70 -6.57 -6.87
N LYS A 245 -25.27 -5.65 -6.09
CA LYS A 245 -26.15 -4.58 -6.60
C LYS A 245 -25.31 -3.42 -7.13
N LEU A 246 -25.73 -2.82 -8.24
CA LEU A 246 -25.11 -1.59 -8.77
C LEU A 246 -25.24 -0.47 -7.73
N VAL A 247 -24.18 0.31 -7.56
CA VAL A 247 -24.12 1.50 -6.69
C VAL A 247 -23.79 2.71 -7.56
N ASP A 248 -24.83 3.34 -8.10
CA ASP A 248 -24.75 4.50 -8.99
C ASP A 248 -24.26 5.79 -8.30
N SER A 249 -24.39 5.87 -6.98
CA SER A 249 -23.91 7.00 -6.17
C SER A 249 -22.40 7.00 -5.95
N GLU A 250 -21.69 5.93 -6.31
CA GLU A 250 -20.23 5.79 -6.12
C GLU A 250 -19.53 5.65 -7.47
N SER A 251 -18.22 5.90 -7.52
CA SER A 251 -17.44 5.84 -8.75
C SER A 251 -16.14 5.06 -8.56
N ASN A 252 -15.51 4.66 -9.66
CA ASN A 252 -14.21 3.99 -9.65
C ASN A 252 -13.01 4.94 -9.55
N VAL A 253 -13.23 6.21 -9.20
CA VAL A 253 -12.15 7.18 -8.97
C VAL A 253 -11.41 6.83 -7.69
N LEU A 254 -10.09 6.67 -7.79
CA LEU A 254 -9.23 6.43 -6.64
C LEU A 254 -8.97 7.73 -5.88
N LEU A 255 -9.59 7.83 -4.70
CA LEU A 255 -9.36 8.91 -3.73
C LEU A 255 -8.09 8.66 -2.92
N ASP A 256 -7.48 9.69 -2.37
CA ASP A 256 -6.33 9.54 -1.47
C ASP A 256 -6.67 8.58 -0.32
N GLY A 257 -5.82 7.56 -0.12
CA GLY A 257 -6.05 6.53 0.89
C GLY A 257 -6.93 5.36 0.46
N SER A 258 -7.36 5.30 -0.79
CA SER A 258 -8.16 4.17 -1.29
C SER A 258 -7.40 2.86 -1.16
N LEU A 259 -8.05 1.83 -0.62
CA LEU A 259 -7.54 0.47 -0.59
C LEU A 259 -8.04 -0.31 -1.77
N VAL A 260 -7.16 -1.13 -2.37
CA VAL A 260 -7.45 -1.99 -3.50
C VAL A 260 -7.05 -3.42 -3.14
N ASP A 261 -8.02 -4.31 -3.05
CA ASP A 261 -7.77 -5.73 -2.78
C ASP A 261 -7.78 -6.55 -4.07
N LEU A 262 -6.68 -7.26 -4.32
CA LEU A 262 -6.46 -8.08 -5.51
C LEU A 262 -6.61 -9.58 -5.25
N CYS A 263 -7.31 -9.95 -4.17
CA CYS A 263 -7.50 -11.33 -3.72
C CYS A 263 -6.14 -12.01 -3.47
N GLY A 264 -5.46 -11.60 -2.40
CA GLY A 264 -4.15 -12.14 -2.00
C GLY A 264 -3.16 -11.06 -1.59
N ALA A 265 -3.36 -9.83 -2.06
CA ALA A 265 -2.64 -8.65 -1.60
C ALA A 265 -3.56 -7.42 -1.61
N THR A 266 -3.36 -6.55 -0.63
CA THR A 266 -4.04 -5.25 -0.56
C THR A 266 -3.03 -4.14 -0.85
N LEU A 267 -3.42 -3.20 -1.70
CA LEU A 267 -2.65 -2.02 -2.06
C LEU A 267 -3.30 -0.77 -1.48
N LEU A 268 -2.49 0.20 -1.08
CA LEU A 268 -2.92 1.56 -0.78
C LEU A 268 -2.61 2.45 -1.96
N TRP A 269 -3.60 3.20 -2.44
CA TRP A 269 -3.40 4.31 -3.34
C TRP A 269 -3.18 5.60 -2.55
N ARG A 270 -2.08 6.29 -2.86
CA ARG A 270 -1.81 7.65 -2.41
C ARG A 270 -1.77 8.57 -3.63
N THR A 271 -2.54 9.65 -3.57
CA THR A 271 -2.46 10.72 -4.56
C THR A 271 -1.12 11.46 -4.44
N ALA A 272 -0.68 12.14 -5.49
CA ALA A 272 0.53 12.95 -5.40
C ALA A 272 0.43 14.05 -4.31
N GLU A 273 -0.74 14.66 -4.16
CA GLU A 273 -1.04 15.64 -3.11
C GLU A 273 -1.02 15.01 -1.71
N GLY A 274 -1.66 13.85 -1.52
CA GLY A 274 -1.62 13.14 -0.24
C GLY A 274 -0.21 12.70 0.15
N LEU A 275 0.64 12.32 -0.80
CA LEU A 275 2.06 12.01 -0.53
C LEU A 275 2.87 13.26 -0.15
N PHE A 276 2.52 14.42 -0.70
CA PHE A 276 3.18 15.69 -0.36
C PHE A 276 2.93 16.07 1.10
N HIS A 277 1.73 15.78 1.63
CA HIS A 277 1.36 16.03 3.02
C HIS A 277 1.66 14.87 3.99
N ALA A 278 2.02 13.70 3.48
CA ALA A 278 2.43 12.56 4.29
C ALA A 278 3.78 12.81 4.98
N PRO A 279 4.07 12.17 6.13
CA PRO A 279 5.41 12.20 6.68
C PRO A 279 6.42 11.63 5.68
N THR A 280 7.67 12.09 5.77
CA THR A 280 8.76 11.57 4.93
C THR A 280 9.58 10.52 5.69
N GLN A 281 10.38 9.73 4.97
CA GLN A 281 11.37 8.83 5.60
C GLN A 281 12.32 9.58 6.56
N LYS A 282 12.71 10.80 6.21
CA LYS A 282 13.56 11.64 7.07
C LYS A 282 12.84 12.05 8.36
N HIS A 283 11.54 12.35 8.26
CA HIS A 283 10.70 12.65 9.42
C HIS A 283 10.60 11.46 10.38
N LEU A 284 10.31 10.27 9.86
CA LEU A 284 10.23 9.05 10.69
C LEU A 284 11.56 8.72 11.37
N GLU A 285 12.68 8.92 10.66
CA GLU A 285 14.02 8.75 11.24
C GLU A 285 14.33 9.82 12.30
N ALA A 286 13.86 11.06 12.15
CA ALA A 286 13.99 12.10 13.17
C ALA A 286 13.20 11.74 14.45
N LEU A 287 11.94 11.31 14.31
CA LEU A 287 11.13 10.82 15.44
C LEU A 287 11.79 9.64 16.17
N ARG A 288 12.45 8.73 15.44
CA ARG A 288 13.24 7.65 16.05
C ARG A 288 14.42 8.20 16.86
N GLN A 289 15.15 9.18 16.32
CA GLN A 289 16.29 9.79 16.99
C GLN A 289 15.86 10.53 18.25
N GLU A 290 14.75 11.28 18.21
CA GLU A 290 14.14 11.94 19.36
C GLU A 290 13.78 10.92 20.45
N LEU A 291 13.10 9.82 20.09
CA LEU A 291 12.75 8.76 21.03
C LEU A 291 13.98 8.15 21.69
N ASN A 292 15.02 7.84 20.92
CA ASN A 292 16.28 7.32 21.48
C ASN A 292 17.04 8.36 22.33
N ALA A 293 16.92 9.65 22.01
CA ALA A 293 17.54 10.73 22.77
C ALA A 293 16.95 10.90 24.17
N THR A 294 15.70 10.45 24.39
CA THR A 294 15.11 10.35 25.74
C THR A 294 15.80 9.31 26.64
N ARG A 295 16.69 8.48 26.07
CA ARG A 295 17.42 7.41 26.77
C ARG A 295 16.48 6.53 27.62
N PRO A 296 15.48 5.87 27.00
CA PRO A 296 14.56 5.02 27.73
C PRO A 296 15.32 3.90 28.44
N GLN A 297 14.99 3.61 29.71
CA GLN A 297 15.67 2.59 30.51
C GLN A 297 14.86 1.30 30.56
N CYS A 298 15.55 0.16 30.53
CA CYS A 298 14.97 -1.11 30.93
C CYS A 298 14.77 -1.12 32.45
N PRO A 299 13.54 -1.29 32.96
CA PRO A 299 13.28 -1.24 34.41
C PRO A 299 14.08 -2.27 35.22
N VAL A 300 14.49 -3.38 34.59
CA VAL A 300 15.11 -4.51 35.27
C VAL A 300 16.54 -4.74 34.82
N GLY A 301 16.81 -4.62 33.52
CA GLY A 301 18.17 -4.74 32.97
C GLY A 301 19.04 -3.52 33.25
N LEU A 302 18.45 -2.39 33.65
CA LEU A 302 19.12 -1.11 33.92
C LEU A 302 19.99 -0.62 32.76
N ASN A 303 19.68 -1.07 31.54
CA ASN A 303 20.35 -0.68 30.32
C ASN A 303 19.46 0.29 29.53
N THR A 304 20.10 1.23 28.82
CA THR A 304 19.41 2.14 27.92
C THR A 304 18.97 1.41 26.65
N LEU A 305 17.68 1.49 26.37
CA LEU A 305 17.04 0.93 25.19
C LEU A 305 17.16 1.89 24.01
N ALA A 306 17.18 1.34 22.79
CA ALA A 306 17.22 2.13 21.57
C ALA A 306 16.60 1.38 20.39
N PHE A 307 15.74 2.06 19.63
CA PHE A 307 15.24 1.54 18.37
C PHE A 307 16.36 1.49 17.32
N PRO A 308 16.50 0.37 16.57
CA PRO A 308 17.47 0.26 15.50
C PRO A 308 17.15 1.22 14.35
N SER A 309 18.16 1.61 13.57
CA SER A 309 17.96 2.45 12.38
C SER A 309 17.14 1.73 11.31
N MET A 310 16.18 2.44 10.70
CA MET A 310 15.23 1.90 9.73
C MET A 310 15.90 1.26 8.49
N HIS A 311 17.05 1.77 8.07
CA HIS A 311 17.80 1.23 6.92
C HIS A 311 18.48 -0.12 7.17
N ARG A 312 18.59 -0.56 8.43
CA ARG A 312 19.27 -1.82 8.80
C ARG A 312 18.31 -2.98 9.07
N SER A 313 17.00 -2.74 9.11
CA SER A 313 15.99 -3.77 9.41
C SER A 313 15.77 -4.79 8.28
N SER A 314 16.50 -4.69 7.15
CA SER A 314 16.35 -5.56 5.97
C SER A 314 17.55 -6.48 5.69
N ARG A 315 18.57 -6.51 6.57
CA ARG A 315 19.72 -7.43 6.42
C ARG A 315 20.13 -8.03 7.76
N PRO A 316 20.15 -9.38 7.90
CA PRO A 316 20.76 -10.02 9.05
C PRO A 316 22.27 -9.79 8.99
N LEU A 317 22.80 -9.03 9.97
CA LEU A 317 24.24 -8.91 10.21
C LEU A 317 24.69 -9.96 11.23
N PRO A 318 25.90 -10.51 11.12
CA PRO A 318 26.41 -11.57 12.01
C PRO A 318 26.66 -11.17 13.48
N ASN A 319 26.31 -9.94 13.91
CA ASN A 319 26.43 -9.45 15.29
C ASN A 319 25.06 -9.18 15.95
N LEU A 320 24.08 -10.06 15.73
CA LEU A 320 22.71 -9.97 16.30
C LEU A 320 22.68 -9.92 17.84
N ALA A 321 23.59 -10.62 18.52
CA ALA A 321 23.53 -10.80 19.98
C ALA A 321 23.67 -9.50 20.79
N GLN A 322 24.61 -8.60 20.43
CA GLN A 322 24.83 -7.35 21.19
C GLN A 322 23.77 -6.26 20.91
N GLN A 323 23.02 -6.39 19.81
CA GLN A 323 22.02 -5.40 19.41
C GLN A 323 20.60 -5.79 19.88
N GLN A 324 20.34 -7.10 20.03
CA GLN A 324 19.11 -7.62 20.65
C GLN A 324 18.95 -7.15 22.11
N ASP A 325 20.05 -7.01 22.85
CA ASP A 325 20.02 -6.61 24.27
C ASP A 325 19.46 -5.19 24.50
N LYS A 326 19.55 -4.29 23.50
CA LYS A 326 19.10 -2.90 23.61
C LYS A 326 17.79 -2.63 22.87
N GLN A 327 17.30 -3.58 22.09
CA GLN A 327 16.03 -3.40 21.40
C GLN A 327 14.89 -3.30 22.43
N PRO A 328 13.96 -2.34 22.29
CA PRO A 328 12.77 -2.30 23.12
C PRO A 328 11.85 -3.49 22.86
N TRP A 329 11.34 -4.08 23.93
CA TRP A 329 10.30 -5.11 23.96
C TRP A 329 9.14 -4.60 24.82
N VAL A 330 7.93 -5.09 24.58
CA VAL A 330 6.74 -4.60 25.27
C VAL A 330 5.88 -5.74 25.79
N TYR A 331 5.32 -5.54 26.98
CA TYR A 331 4.17 -6.30 27.48
C TYR A 331 2.89 -5.70 26.90
N LEU A 332 2.38 -6.26 25.79
CA LEU A 332 1.27 -5.66 25.03
C LEU A 332 -0.03 -5.50 25.82
N ALA A 333 -0.24 -6.30 26.87
CA ALA A 333 -1.42 -6.20 27.72
C ALA A 333 -1.41 -4.96 28.64
N CYS A 334 -0.25 -4.35 28.92
CA CYS A 334 -0.15 -3.18 29.81
C CYS A 334 0.68 -2.03 29.26
N GLY A 335 1.38 -2.21 28.13
CA GLY A 335 2.16 -1.16 27.47
C GLY A 335 3.55 -0.91 28.04
N HIS A 336 3.93 -1.55 29.16
CA HIS A 336 5.25 -1.37 29.75
C HIS A 336 6.36 -1.90 28.84
N VAL A 337 7.33 -1.03 28.57
CA VAL A 337 8.48 -1.31 27.71
C VAL A 337 9.70 -1.72 28.55
N HIS A 338 10.35 -2.79 28.12
CA HIS A 338 11.52 -3.41 28.73
C HIS A 338 12.58 -3.71 27.64
N GLY A 339 13.78 -4.13 28.05
CA GLY A 339 14.71 -4.84 27.18
C GLY A 339 14.45 -6.35 27.22
N TYR A 340 14.93 -7.09 26.22
CA TYR A 340 14.78 -8.54 26.19
C TYR A 340 15.25 -9.21 27.48
N HIS A 341 14.54 -10.25 27.92
CA HIS A 341 14.85 -11.03 29.10
C HIS A 341 14.13 -12.39 29.05
N GLU A 342 14.51 -13.36 29.88
CA GLU A 342 13.96 -14.73 29.84
C GLU A 342 13.13 -15.15 31.07
N TRP A 343 13.03 -14.32 32.09
CA TRP A 343 12.14 -14.53 33.25
C TRP A 343 10.65 -14.28 32.93
N GLY A 344 9.77 -14.76 33.82
CA GLY A 344 8.34 -14.44 33.81
C GLY A 344 7.46 -15.33 32.93
N HIS A 345 7.94 -16.49 32.47
CA HIS A 345 7.14 -17.47 31.74
C HIS A 345 6.10 -18.12 32.66
N SER A 346 4.82 -18.06 32.29
CA SER A 346 3.86 -19.05 32.78
C SER A 346 4.27 -20.41 32.20
N SER A 347 4.31 -21.44 33.03
CA SER A 347 4.76 -22.79 32.70
C SER A 347 4.22 -23.33 31.37
N GLU A 348 4.99 -23.15 30.29
CA GLU A 348 5.11 -23.95 29.05
C GLU A 348 5.95 -23.13 28.05
N ARG A 349 6.97 -23.76 27.44
CA ARG A 349 7.92 -23.11 26.50
C ARG A 349 7.27 -22.87 25.12
N GLU A 350 6.22 -22.07 25.08
CA GLU A 350 5.64 -21.56 23.84
C GLU A 350 6.47 -20.36 23.36
N PRO A 351 6.91 -20.30 22.07
CA PRO A 351 7.66 -19.17 21.52
C PRO A 351 6.94 -17.81 21.63
N ASN A 352 5.61 -17.84 21.77
CA ASN A 352 4.73 -16.68 21.98
C ASN A 352 4.06 -16.68 23.36
N GLY A 353 4.70 -17.32 24.35
CA GLY A 353 4.16 -17.49 25.69
C GLY A 353 3.83 -16.14 26.36
N LYS A 354 2.69 -16.10 27.04
CA LYS A 354 2.32 -14.96 27.89
C LYS A 354 3.34 -14.83 29.01
N ARG A 355 3.71 -13.59 29.33
CA ARG A 355 4.65 -13.28 30.40
C ARG A 355 4.03 -12.33 31.39
N GLU A 356 4.40 -12.48 32.65
CA GLU A 356 4.01 -11.56 33.71
C GLU A 356 4.89 -10.30 33.65
N CYS A 357 4.26 -9.12 33.61
CA CYS A 357 4.94 -7.84 33.64
C CYS A 357 5.55 -7.58 35.03
N PRO A 358 6.86 -7.33 35.16
CA PRO A 358 7.51 -7.07 36.44
C PRO A 358 7.02 -5.81 37.16
N MET A 359 6.55 -4.84 36.38
CA MET A 359 6.11 -3.53 36.89
C MET A 359 4.71 -3.60 37.50
N CYS A 360 3.78 -4.30 36.85
CA CYS A 360 2.36 -4.26 37.21
C CYS A 360 1.69 -5.64 37.33
N ARG A 361 2.45 -6.73 37.20
CA ARG A 361 1.99 -8.12 37.31
C ARG A 361 0.94 -8.55 36.27
N THR A 362 0.63 -7.71 35.29
CA THR A 362 -0.28 -8.06 34.18
C THR A 362 0.37 -9.11 33.28
N VAL A 363 -0.37 -10.19 33.00
CA VAL A 363 0.09 -11.28 32.15
C VAL A 363 -0.36 -11.05 30.70
N GLY A 364 0.56 -11.07 29.75
CA GLY A 364 0.23 -10.86 28.33
C GLY A 364 1.36 -11.17 27.36
N PRO A 365 1.14 -11.00 26.05
CA PRO A 365 2.18 -11.18 25.04
C PRO A 365 3.36 -10.26 25.29
N TYR A 366 4.57 -10.80 25.15
CA TYR A 366 5.82 -10.07 25.27
C TYR A 366 6.60 -10.16 23.96
N VAL A 367 6.70 -9.04 23.24
CA VAL A 367 7.19 -9.02 21.84
C VAL A 367 8.20 -7.90 21.61
N PRO A 368 9.10 -8.03 20.63
CA PRO A 368 9.98 -6.94 20.21
C PRO A 368 9.18 -5.81 19.56
N LEU A 369 9.64 -4.58 19.75
CA LEU A 369 9.08 -3.40 19.07
C LEU A 369 9.84 -3.08 17.79
N TRP A 370 9.09 -2.70 16.76
CA TRP A 370 9.61 -2.30 15.44
C TRP A 370 8.90 -1.02 14.98
N LEU A 371 9.64 0.00 14.54
CA LEU A 371 8.99 1.19 13.99
C LEU A 371 8.35 0.87 12.63
N GLY A 372 7.17 1.45 12.39
CA GLY A 372 6.58 1.52 11.06
C GLY A 372 7.39 2.43 10.15
N CYS A 373 8.03 1.85 9.13
CA CYS A 373 8.96 2.51 8.22
C CYS A 373 8.31 3.02 6.95
N GLU A 374 7.09 2.59 6.60
CA GLU A 374 6.41 3.04 5.39
C GLU A 374 5.58 4.31 5.65
N PRO A 375 6.00 5.49 5.16
CA PRO A 375 5.33 6.75 5.50
C PRO A 375 3.95 6.88 4.86
N ALA A 376 3.70 6.18 3.75
CA ALA A 376 2.39 6.18 3.09
C ALA A 376 1.25 5.65 3.98
N PHE A 377 1.57 4.89 5.03
CA PHE A 377 0.57 4.32 5.94
C PHE A 377 0.18 5.24 7.09
N TYR A 378 0.81 6.41 7.23
CA TYR A 378 0.52 7.34 8.31
C TYR A 378 -0.60 8.31 7.92
N VAL A 379 -1.57 8.48 8.82
CA VAL A 379 -2.66 9.46 8.66
C VAL A 379 -2.34 10.81 9.31
N ASP A 380 -1.21 10.88 10.03
CA ASP A 380 -0.71 12.04 10.75
C ASP A 380 0.84 12.01 10.81
N SER A 381 1.45 13.02 11.41
CA SER A 381 2.92 13.11 11.59
C SER A 381 3.35 12.98 13.06
N GLY A 382 2.47 12.44 13.93
CA GLY A 382 2.68 12.35 15.37
C GLY A 382 3.75 11.35 15.81
N ALA A 383 4.16 11.47 17.08
CA ALA A 383 5.21 10.64 17.68
C ALA A 383 4.82 9.14 17.80
N PRO A 384 5.78 8.21 17.68
CA PRO A 384 5.57 6.76 17.75
C PRO A 384 5.29 6.31 19.20
N THR A 385 4.05 6.45 19.62
CA THR A 385 3.60 6.26 21.02
C THR A 385 2.79 4.99 21.24
N HIS A 386 2.36 4.31 20.17
CA HIS A 386 1.46 3.17 20.23
C HIS A 386 1.97 2.01 19.38
N ALA A 387 1.71 0.78 19.82
CA ALA A 387 2.07 -0.44 19.10
C ALA A 387 0.84 -1.27 18.74
N PHE A 388 0.85 -1.88 17.57
CA PHE A 388 -0.16 -2.85 17.12
C PHE A 388 -0.08 -4.16 17.92
N ILE A 389 -1.24 -4.73 18.23
CA ILE A 389 -1.37 -6.04 18.90
C ILE A 389 -1.79 -7.08 17.86
N PRO A 390 -1.08 -8.20 17.70
CA PRO A 390 0.00 -8.70 18.56
C PRO A 390 1.43 -8.42 18.08
N CYS A 391 1.63 -7.74 16.93
CA CYS A 391 2.92 -7.76 16.23
C CYS A 391 3.98 -6.78 16.74
N GLY A 392 3.63 -5.82 17.61
CA GLY A 392 4.60 -4.87 18.17
C GLY A 392 5.10 -3.79 17.20
N HIS A 393 4.49 -3.64 16.03
CA HIS A 393 4.80 -2.51 15.14
C HIS A 393 4.31 -1.20 15.74
N VAL A 394 5.18 -0.19 15.77
CA VAL A 394 4.98 1.09 16.46
C VAL A 394 4.76 2.21 15.46
N CYS A 395 3.72 3.01 15.67
CA CYS A 395 3.50 4.29 15.01
C CYS A 395 2.71 5.24 15.92
N SER A 396 2.14 6.30 15.37
CA SER A 396 1.34 7.26 16.13
C SER A 396 0.02 6.64 16.62
N GLU A 397 -0.56 7.22 17.66
CA GLU A 397 -1.88 6.83 18.17
C GLU A 397 -2.94 6.83 17.06
N LYS A 398 -3.00 7.92 16.28
CA LYS A 398 -4.05 8.13 15.27
C LYS A 398 -3.91 7.11 14.14
N SER A 399 -2.68 6.82 13.70
CA SER A 399 -2.41 5.78 12.70
C SER A 399 -2.73 4.38 13.22
N THR A 400 -2.35 4.03 14.46
CA THR A 400 -2.71 2.72 15.02
C THR A 400 -4.22 2.53 15.18
N ARG A 401 -4.95 3.57 15.60
CA ARG A 401 -6.41 3.54 15.72
C ARG A 401 -7.07 3.34 14.37
N TYR A 402 -6.71 4.16 13.38
CA TYR A 402 -7.26 4.06 12.02
C TYR A 402 -7.13 2.64 11.46
N TRP A 403 -5.92 2.06 11.43
CA TRP A 403 -5.71 0.74 10.86
C TRP A 403 -6.31 -0.41 11.68
N SER A 404 -6.51 -0.21 12.99
CA SER A 404 -7.22 -1.18 13.84
C SER A 404 -8.71 -1.26 13.53
N GLU A 405 -9.27 -0.24 12.89
CA GLU A 405 -10.69 -0.19 12.52
C GLU A 405 -10.94 -0.58 11.06
N ILE A 406 -9.89 -0.67 10.21
CA ILE A 406 -10.03 -1.03 8.80
C ILE A 406 -10.30 -2.53 8.63
N PRO A 407 -11.47 -2.95 8.11
CA PRO A 407 -11.77 -4.36 7.90
C PRO A 407 -11.14 -4.83 6.57
N LEU A 408 -9.96 -5.46 6.56
CA LEU A 408 -9.33 -5.95 5.33
C LEU A 408 -9.93 -7.31 4.90
N PRO A 409 -10.12 -7.58 3.60
CA PRO A 409 -10.62 -8.87 3.12
C PRO A 409 -9.72 -10.02 3.55
N HIS A 410 -10.32 -11.08 4.09
CA HIS A 410 -9.63 -12.29 4.53
C HIS A 410 -10.41 -13.54 4.08
N GLY A 411 -9.75 -14.39 3.30
CA GLY A 411 -10.40 -15.57 2.71
C GLY A 411 -11.56 -15.18 1.79
N THR A 412 -12.66 -15.95 1.85
CA THR A 412 -13.80 -15.78 0.92
C THR A 412 -14.96 -14.97 1.47
N HIS A 413 -15.04 -14.73 2.78
CA HIS A 413 -16.22 -14.10 3.40
C HIS A 413 -15.89 -13.31 4.68
N ALA A 414 -14.64 -13.32 5.16
CA ALA A 414 -14.27 -12.67 6.40
C ALA A 414 -13.56 -11.34 6.14
N PHE A 415 -13.61 -10.46 7.12
CA PHE A 415 -12.87 -9.21 7.13
C PHE A 415 -12.23 -9.01 8.50
N HIS A 416 -10.95 -8.70 8.53
CA HIS A 416 -10.21 -8.48 9.76
C HIS A 416 -9.28 -7.29 9.63
N ALA A 417 -9.12 -6.52 10.70
CA ALA A 417 -8.05 -5.55 10.76
C ALA A 417 -6.70 -6.25 10.79
N ALA A 418 -5.71 -5.68 10.09
CA ALA A 418 -4.36 -6.17 10.08
C ALA A 418 -3.37 -5.01 10.18
N CYS A 419 -2.19 -5.28 10.73
CA CYS A 419 -1.10 -4.32 10.75
C CYS A 419 -0.71 -3.97 9.30
N PRO A 420 -0.72 -2.69 8.88
CA PRO A 420 -0.37 -2.30 7.50
C PRO A 420 1.12 -2.57 7.21
N PHE A 421 1.96 -2.70 8.24
CA PHE A 421 3.39 -2.91 8.09
C PHE A 421 3.78 -4.37 7.90
N CYS A 422 3.05 -5.34 8.46
CA CYS A 422 3.42 -6.77 8.40
C CYS A 422 2.28 -7.74 8.10
N ALA A 423 1.07 -7.22 7.84
CA ALA A 423 -0.16 -7.98 7.55
C ALA A 423 -0.59 -8.97 8.65
N THR A 424 0.03 -8.93 9.83
CA THR A 424 -0.44 -9.69 10.99
C THR A 424 -1.83 -9.21 11.38
N GLN A 425 -2.77 -10.15 11.47
CA GLN A 425 -4.14 -9.90 11.93
C GLN A 425 -4.11 -9.30 13.34
N LEU A 426 -4.86 -8.21 13.53
CA LEU A 426 -4.93 -7.51 14.80
C LEU A 426 -5.95 -8.16 15.73
N SER A 427 -5.74 -7.99 17.04
CA SER A 427 -6.69 -8.46 18.04
C SER A 427 -8.04 -7.75 17.91
N VAL A 428 -9.12 -8.52 17.95
CA VAL A 428 -10.51 -8.03 17.80
C VAL A 428 -10.95 -7.18 19.00
N THR A 429 -10.41 -7.45 20.19
CA THR A 429 -10.80 -6.74 21.42
C THR A 429 -10.05 -5.43 21.60
N GLN A 430 -8.77 -5.38 21.21
CA GLN A 430 -7.90 -4.22 21.33
C GLN A 430 -6.79 -4.28 20.28
N GLY A 431 -6.87 -3.45 19.24
CA GLY A 431 -5.93 -3.48 18.12
C GLY A 431 -4.56 -2.83 18.40
N CYS A 432 -4.45 -2.01 19.44
CA CYS A 432 -3.20 -1.33 19.81
C CYS A 432 -3.04 -1.06 21.32
N ALA A 433 -1.80 -0.86 21.75
CA ALA A 433 -1.44 -0.49 23.12
C ALA A 433 -0.59 0.79 23.14
N LYS A 434 -0.86 1.67 24.11
CA LYS A 434 0.01 2.82 24.42
C LYS A 434 1.30 2.31 25.04
N LEU A 435 2.43 2.81 24.57
CA LEU A 435 3.75 2.46 25.10
C LEU A 435 4.09 3.30 26.33
N ILE A 436 4.64 2.65 27.35
CA ILE A 436 5.08 3.25 28.61
C ILE A 436 6.57 2.95 28.77
N PHE A 437 7.39 3.93 28.41
CA PHE A 437 8.83 3.89 28.61
C PHE A 437 9.19 4.40 30.00
N GLN A 438 10.24 3.85 30.61
CA GLN A 438 10.84 4.43 31.81
C GLN A 438 11.94 5.41 31.42
N GLY A 439 11.99 6.55 32.10
CA GLY A 439 13.08 7.52 31.97
C GLY A 439 14.34 7.09 32.75
N PRO A 440 15.42 7.87 32.64
CA PRO A 440 16.54 7.79 33.58
C PRO A 440 16.03 7.93 35.01
N VAL A 441 16.58 7.13 35.93
CA VAL A 441 16.40 7.35 37.37
C VAL A 441 17.40 8.44 37.76
N ASP A 442 16.90 9.54 38.32
CA ASP A 442 17.71 10.66 38.81
C ASP A 442 18.69 10.26 39.93
#